data_AF-A0A8T4VJP9-F1
#
_entry.id   AF-A0A8T4VJP9-F1
#
_cell.length_a   1.000
_cell.length_b   1.000
_cell.length_c   1.000
_cell.angle_alpha   90.00
_cell.angle_beta   90.00
_cell.angle_gamma   90.00
#
_symmetry.space_group_name_H-M   'P 1'
#
loop_
_entity.id
_entity.type
_entity.pdbx_description
1 polymer ?
#
loop_
_entity_poly.entity_id
_entity_poly.type
_entity_poly.pdbx_seq_one_letter_code
_entity_poly.pdbx_strand_id
1 'polypeptide(L)'
;MGKTIIQKIFEKHSNQEAIVGNIIDIDIDARVARDFGGANVVKNLEENNLGVDDVSKTFFTFDTNPGGCSQKYAANQHICRLFARKHDIKIYDVDQGIGTHIAIEDGLVRPGGTLISTDSHANILGAVGAFGQGMGDKDIAHAWAHGKIWFKVPPTVKIVLNGMPSESASAKDVVLAMLENLGANGLL
;
A
#
# COMPACT_ATOMS: atom_id res chain seq x y z
N MET A 1 -14.67 -25.68 2.81
CA MET A 1 -13.31 -25.41 3.35
C MET A 1 -13.30 -24.02 3.97
N GLY A 2 -12.46 -23.77 4.98
CA GLY A 2 -12.32 -22.41 5.54
C GLY A 2 -11.60 -21.46 4.57
N LYS A 3 -11.95 -20.17 4.60
CA LYS A 3 -11.31 -19.12 3.79
C LYS A 3 -10.07 -18.54 4.49
N THR A 4 -9.05 -18.17 3.71
CA THR A 4 -7.85 -17.49 4.24
C THR A 4 -8.17 -16.06 4.66
N ILE A 5 -7.26 -15.40 5.40
CA ILE A 5 -7.44 -13.99 5.77
C ILE A 5 -7.58 -13.09 4.53
N ILE A 6 -6.78 -13.32 3.48
CA ILE A 6 -6.84 -12.53 2.25
C ILE A 6 -8.18 -12.70 1.55
N GLN A 7 -8.68 -13.94 1.41
CA GLN A 7 -10.00 -14.18 0.82
C GLN A 7 -11.11 -13.48 1.62
N LYS A 8 -11.04 -13.50 2.95
CA LYS A 8 -12.01 -12.82 3.82
C LYS A 8 -11.95 -11.29 3.68
N ILE A 9 -10.75 -10.72 3.60
CA ILE A 9 -10.59 -9.27 3.38
C ILE A 9 -11.16 -8.91 2.00
N PHE A 10 -10.82 -9.65 0.96
CA PHE A 10 -11.28 -9.39 -0.40
C PHE A 10 -12.81 -9.46 -0.52
N GLU A 11 -13.44 -10.48 0.07
CA GLU A 11 -14.92 -10.61 0.09
C GLU A 11 -15.62 -9.52 0.90
N LYS A 12 -14.95 -8.94 1.90
CA LYS A 12 -15.50 -7.81 2.64
C LYS A 12 -15.50 -6.51 1.81
N HIS A 13 -14.64 -6.42 0.80
CA HIS A 13 -14.46 -5.24 -0.06
C HIS A 13 -14.89 -5.50 -1.50
N SER A 14 -15.60 -6.59 -1.77
CA SER A 14 -16.05 -6.96 -3.11
C SER A 14 -17.43 -7.58 -3.05
N ASN A 15 -18.23 -7.34 -4.09
CA ASN A 15 -19.49 -8.06 -4.31
C ASN A 15 -19.26 -9.45 -4.95
N GLN A 16 -18.00 -9.84 -5.17
CA GLN A 16 -17.61 -11.09 -5.83
C GLN A 16 -16.99 -12.04 -4.80
N GLU A 17 -17.16 -13.35 -5.01
CA GLU A 17 -16.51 -14.35 -4.17
C GLU A 17 -15.00 -14.42 -4.46
N ALA A 18 -14.17 -14.45 -3.41
CA ALA A 18 -12.72 -14.49 -3.54
C ALA A 18 -12.21 -15.91 -3.79
N ILE A 19 -12.45 -16.40 -5.01
CA ILE A 19 -11.94 -17.69 -5.49
C ILE A 19 -10.52 -17.48 -6.00
N VAL A 20 -9.56 -18.26 -5.47
CA VAL A 20 -8.14 -18.20 -5.87
C VAL A 20 -8.00 -18.32 -7.39
N GLY A 21 -7.27 -17.38 -8.00
CA GLY A 21 -7.04 -17.31 -9.43
C GLY A 21 -8.03 -16.44 -10.21
N ASN A 22 -9.21 -16.15 -9.65
CA ASN A 22 -10.17 -15.23 -10.28
C ASN A 22 -9.69 -13.78 -10.13
N ILE A 23 -10.10 -12.94 -11.08
CA ILE A 23 -9.91 -11.48 -10.99
C ILE A 23 -11.19 -10.89 -10.44
N ILE A 24 -11.08 -10.10 -9.37
CA ILE A 24 -12.20 -9.39 -8.74
C ILE A 24 -11.80 -7.93 -8.51
N ASP A 25 -12.77 -7.03 -8.55
CA ASP A 25 -12.58 -5.65 -8.07
C ASP A 25 -12.75 -5.60 -6.55
N ILE A 26 -11.87 -4.90 -5.87
CA ILE A 26 -12.00 -4.61 -4.43
C ILE A 26 -11.96 -3.11 -4.16
N ASP A 27 -12.80 -2.65 -3.23
CA ASP A 27 -12.77 -1.30 -2.69
C ASP A 27 -11.52 -1.08 -1.82
N ILE A 28 -10.98 0.12 -1.87
CA ILE A 28 -9.75 0.49 -1.18
C ILE A 28 -10.04 1.48 -0.06
N ASP A 29 -9.71 1.10 1.18
CA ASP A 29 -9.93 1.94 2.36
C ASP A 29 -8.95 3.11 2.44
N ALA A 30 -7.69 2.90 2.03
CA ALA A 30 -6.66 3.92 2.00
C ALA A 30 -5.80 3.83 0.74
N ARG A 31 -5.67 4.96 0.05
CA ARG A 31 -4.93 5.08 -1.22
C ARG A 31 -3.80 6.06 -1.02
N VAL A 32 -2.56 5.57 -1.07
CA VAL A 32 -1.39 6.36 -0.73
C VAL A 32 -0.48 6.51 -1.95
N ALA A 33 0.10 7.69 -2.13
CA ALA A 33 1.18 7.88 -3.10
C ALA A 33 2.36 8.59 -2.45
N ARG A 34 3.56 8.05 -2.67
CA ARG A 34 4.80 8.64 -2.14
C ARG A 34 5.24 9.85 -2.96
N ASP A 35 6.12 10.69 -2.43
CA ASP A 35 6.59 11.91 -3.10
C ASP A 35 7.01 11.72 -4.57
N PHE A 36 7.85 10.73 -4.89
CA PHE A 36 8.29 10.50 -6.27
C PHE A 36 7.21 9.86 -7.15
N GLY A 37 6.54 8.82 -6.66
CA GLY A 37 5.52 8.08 -7.41
C GLY A 37 4.23 8.90 -7.58
N GLY A 38 3.91 9.72 -6.59
CA GLY A 38 2.75 10.60 -6.55
C GLY A 38 2.76 11.64 -7.65
N ALA A 39 3.91 12.18 -8.05
CA ALA A 39 3.99 13.09 -9.18
C ALA A 39 3.56 12.41 -10.49
N ASN A 40 3.90 11.13 -10.67
CA ASN A 40 3.41 10.35 -11.82
C ASN A 40 1.93 9.98 -11.69
N VAL A 41 1.43 9.69 -10.47
CA VAL A 41 -0.01 9.49 -10.22
C VAL A 41 -0.80 10.73 -10.62
N VAL A 42 -0.37 11.92 -10.18
CA VAL A 42 -0.96 13.21 -10.56
C VAL A 42 -0.94 13.38 -12.07
N LYS A 43 0.21 13.15 -12.72
CA LYS A 43 0.33 13.21 -14.17
C LYS A 43 -0.68 12.29 -14.87
N ASN A 44 -0.78 11.03 -14.45
CA ASN A 44 -1.72 10.08 -15.03
C ASN A 44 -3.19 10.51 -14.82
N LEU A 45 -3.54 11.07 -13.67
CA LEU A 45 -4.88 11.60 -13.42
C LEU A 45 -5.20 12.78 -14.36
N GLU A 46 -4.30 13.74 -14.48
CA GLU A 46 -4.49 14.94 -15.31
C GLU A 46 -4.53 14.61 -16.81
N GLU A 47 -3.60 13.79 -17.31
CA GLU A 47 -3.54 13.41 -18.74
C GLU A 47 -4.79 12.63 -19.19
N ASN A 48 -5.43 11.90 -18.27
CA ASN A 48 -6.62 11.10 -18.55
C ASN A 48 -7.92 11.79 -18.10
N ASN A 49 -7.87 13.04 -17.64
CA ASN A 49 -9.02 13.80 -17.11
C ASN A 49 -9.79 13.05 -16.01
N LEU A 50 -9.07 12.39 -15.11
CA LEU A 50 -9.63 11.64 -13.99
C LEU A 50 -9.70 12.52 -12.73
N GLY A 51 -10.77 12.33 -11.96
CA GLY A 51 -10.95 12.95 -10.65
C GLY A 51 -10.33 12.12 -9.53
N VAL A 52 -10.66 12.48 -8.29
CA VAL A 52 -10.41 11.68 -7.09
C VAL A 52 -11.76 11.30 -6.50
N ASP A 53 -11.98 10.01 -6.30
CA ASP A 53 -13.27 9.44 -5.88
C ASP A 53 -13.62 9.80 -4.42
N ASP A 54 -12.69 9.64 -3.49
CA ASP A 54 -12.87 10.06 -2.09
C ASP A 54 -11.54 10.57 -1.52
N VAL A 55 -11.50 11.88 -1.27
CA VAL A 55 -10.34 12.60 -0.73
C VAL A 55 -10.03 12.22 0.72
N SER A 56 -11.03 11.78 1.49
CA SER A 56 -10.84 11.36 2.89
C SER A 56 -10.11 10.01 3.02
N LYS A 57 -10.05 9.25 1.92
CA LYS A 57 -9.34 7.96 1.81
C LYS A 57 -8.06 8.05 0.97
N THR A 58 -7.67 9.25 0.55
CA THR A 58 -6.58 9.48 -0.39
C THR A 58 -5.51 10.34 0.27
N PHE A 59 -4.25 9.92 0.21
CA PHE A 59 -3.18 10.56 0.96
C PHE A 59 -1.87 10.61 0.16
N PHE A 60 -1.10 11.67 0.38
CA PHE A 60 0.31 11.68 0.04
C PHE A 60 1.17 11.44 1.27
N THR A 61 2.28 10.72 1.11
CA THR A 61 3.30 10.54 2.17
C THR A 61 4.68 10.86 1.61
N PHE A 62 5.41 11.77 2.25
CA PHE A 62 6.73 12.19 1.77
C PHE A 62 7.83 11.70 2.70
N ASP A 63 8.49 10.61 2.34
CA ASP A 63 9.48 9.94 3.19
C ASP A 63 10.77 9.55 2.46
N THR A 64 10.78 9.51 1.12
CA THR A 64 11.95 9.01 0.37
C THR A 64 13.06 10.05 0.19
N ASN A 65 12.72 11.35 0.17
CA ASN A 65 13.70 12.42 0.06
C ASN A 65 13.33 13.65 0.91
N PRO A 66 13.35 13.56 2.24
CA PRO A 66 12.92 14.63 3.13
C PRO A 66 13.80 15.88 3.04
N GLY A 67 15.10 15.72 2.77
CA GLY A 67 16.05 16.83 2.66
C GLY A 67 15.99 17.62 1.34
N GLY A 68 15.15 17.22 0.38
CA GLY A 68 15.08 17.91 -0.91
C GLY A 68 16.39 17.92 -1.69
N CYS A 69 17.28 16.94 -1.44
CA CYS A 69 18.68 16.92 -1.91
C CYS A 69 18.86 16.86 -3.45
N SER A 70 17.76 16.84 -4.21
CA SER A 70 17.73 16.81 -5.65
C SER A 70 16.57 17.66 -6.17
N GLN A 71 16.84 18.51 -7.16
CA GLN A 71 15.85 19.37 -7.81
C GLN A 71 14.65 18.57 -8.36
N LYS A 72 14.89 17.35 -8.87
CA LYS A 72 13.83 16.49 -9.41
C LYS A 72 12.84 16.05 -8.33
N TYR A 73 13.35 15.65 -7.17
CA TYR A 73 12.49 15.26 -6.05
C TYR A 73 11.75 16.46 -5.47
N ALA A 74 12.40 17.62 -5.36
CA ALA A 74 11.75 18.86 -4.93
C ALA A 74 10.60 19.24 -5.87
N ALA A 75 10.80 19.10 -7.19
CA ALA A 75 9.75 19.31 -8.19
C ALA A 75 8.59 18.31 -8.04
N ASN A 76 8.87 17.03 -7.84
CA ASN A 76 7.84 16.01 -7.61
C ASN A 76 7.00 16.32 -6.36
N GLN A 77 7.64 16.63 -5.24
CA GLN A 77 6.94 17.04 -4.02
C GLN A 77 6.11 18.31 -4.24
N HIS A 78 6.62 19.28 -5.01
CA HIS A 78 5.87 20.49 -5.33
C HIS A 78 4.61 20.20 -6.15
N ILE A 79 4.69 19.34 -7.18
CA ILE A 79 3.54 18.88 -7.97
C ILE A 79 2.49 18.25 -7.05
N CYS A 80 2.89 17.32 -6.19
CA CYS A 80 1.99 16.68 -5.22
C CYS A 80 1.34 17.72 -4.28
N ARG A 81 2.11 18.69 -3.75
CA ARG A 81 1.56 19.75 -2.88
C ARG A 81 0.55 20.64 -3.61
N LEU A 82 0.80 21.00 -4.87
CA LEU A 82 -0.14 21.79 -5.67
C LEU A 82 -1.44 21.03 -5.93
N PHE A 83 -1.33 19.76 -6.35
CA PHE A 83 -2.48 18.91 -6.59
C PHE A 83 -3.30 18.71 -5.31
N ALA A 84 -2.63 18.40 -4.20
CA ALA A 84 -3.27 18.22 -2.91
C ALA A 84 -4.02 19.47 -2.44
N ARG A 85 -3.44 20.67 -2.59
CA ARG A 85 -4.13 21.93 -2.27
C ARG A 85 -5.35 22.18 -3.15
N LYS A 86 -5.28 21.82 -4.43
CA LYS A 86 -6.39 21.98 -5.38
C LYS A 86 -7.56 21.04 -5.09
N HIS A 87 -7.27 19.82 -4.61
CA HIS A 87 -8.25 18.76 -4.40
C HIS A 87 -8.57 18.49 -2.92
N ASP A 88 -8.02 19.27 -1.99
CA ASP A 88 -8.18 19.07 -0.53
C ASP A 88 -7.73 17.68 -0.05
N ILE A 89 -6.61 17.20 -0.58
CA ILE A 89 -6.01 15.90 -0.22
C ILE A 89 -5.02 16.11 0.92
N LYS A 90 -5.11 15.27 1.96
CA LYS A 90 -4.18 15.33 3.09
C LYS A 90 -2.78 14.86 2.67
N ILE A 91 -1.77 15.60 3.12
CA ILE A 91 -0.35 15.26 2.96
C ILE A 91 0.24 14.98 4.33
N TYR A 92 0.97 13.88 4.45
CA TYR A 92 1.96 13.68 5.49
C TYR A 92 3.32 14.10 4.94
N ASP A 93 3.76 15.30 5.31
CA ASP A 93 4.93 15.96 4.73
C ASP A 93 6.24 15.36 5.28
N VAL A 94 7.37 15.89 4.81
CA VAL A 94 8.74 15.36 4.97
C VAL A 94 9.21 15.16 6.42
N ASP A 95 8.52 15.73 7.39
CA ASP A 95 8.83 15.67 8.82
C ASP A 95 7.96 14.66 9.59
N GLN A 96 7.01 14.00 8.93
CA GLN A 96 6.04 13.10 9.58
C GLN A 96 6.53 11.65 9.69
N GLY A 97 7.55 11.25 8.91
CA GLY A 97 8.11 9.89 8.93
C GLY A 97 7.69 9.02 7.75
N ILE A 98 7.92 7.70 7.87
CA ILE A 98 7.74 6.73 6.78
C ILE A 98 6.26 6.49 6.53
N GLY A 99 5.81 6.61 5.28
CA GLY A 99 4.38 6.62 4.93
C GLY A 99 3.62 5.36 5.33
N THR A 100 4.25 4.18 5.22
CA THR A 100 3.63 2.92 5.66
C THR A 100 3.56 2.78 7.18
N HIS A 101 4.46 3.44 7.92
CA HIS A 101 4.42 3.48 9.38
C HIS A 101 3.35 4.44 9.85
N ILE A 102 3.25 5.62 9.24
CA ILE A 102 2.15 6.58 9.45
C ILE A 102 0.80 5.89 9.19
N ALA A 103 0.68 5.08 8.13
CA ALA A 103 -0.56 4.36 7.84
C ALA A 103 -1.00 3.44 8.98
N ILE A 104 -0.05 2.86 9.71
CA ILE A 104 -0.28 2.01 10.88
C ILE A 104 -0.55 2.88 12.13
N GLU A 105 0.33 3.85 12.42
CA GLU A 105 0.34 4.66 13.64
C GLU A 105 -0.89 5.58 13.74
N ASP A 106 -1.24 6.24 12.64
CA ASP A 106 -2.41 7.14 12.57
C ASP A 106 -3.71 6.38 12.25
N GLY A 107 -3.63 5.06 12.05
CA GLY A 107 -4.78 4.20 11.80
C GLY A 107 -5.50 4.50 10.47
N LEU A 108 -4.75 4.89 9.44
CA LEU A 108 -5.27 5.04 8.07
C LEU A 108 -5.76 3.70 7.51
N VAL A 109 -5.14 2.61 7.97
CA VAL A 109 -5.62 1.25 7.75
C VAL A 109 -5.71 0.52 9.08
N ARG A 110 -6.72 -0.33 9.21
CA ARG A 110 -7.03 -1.09 10.43
C ARG A 110 -7.13 -2.59 10.12
N PRO A 111 -7.15 -3.48 11.13
CA PRO A 111 -7.29 -4.91 10.89
C PRO A 111 -8.47 -5.23 9.96
N GLY A 112 -8.17 -5.99 8.91
CA GLY A 112 -9.11 -6.37 7.87
C GLY A 112 -9.43 -5.29 6.84
N GLY A 113 -8.72 -4.15 6.81
CA GLY A 113 -8.85 -3.12 5.78
C GLY A 113 -7.90 -3.32 4.59
N THR A 114 -8.02 -2.45 3.59
CA THR A 114 -7.23 -2.48 2.34
C THR A 114 -6.46 -1.18 2.11
N LEU A 115 -5.18 -1.29 1.79
CA LEU A 115 -4.35 -0.15 1.39
C LEU A 115 -3.51 -0.49 0.16
N ILE A 116 -3.44 0.45 -0.77
CA ILE A 116 -2.49 0.40 -1.87
C ILE A 116 -1.57 1.61 -1.82
N SER A 117 -0.34 1.43 -2.29
CA SER A 117 0.64 2.50 -2.32
C SER A 117 1.57 2.39 -3.53
N THR A 118 2.20 3.50 -3.92
CA THR A 118 3.39 3.48 -4.81
C THR A 118 4.65 2.97 -4.08
N ASP A 119 4.52 2.42 -2.87
CA ASP A 119 5.59 1.75 -2.12
C ASP A 119 5.52 0.23 -2.29
N SER A 120 6.60 -0.37 -2.81
CA SER A 120 6.73 -1.83 -2.94
C SER A 120 6.61 -2.57 -1.61
N HIS A 121 6.89 -1.91 -0.49
CA HIS A 121 6.86 -2.49 0.86
C HIS A 121 5.56 -2.22 1.62
N ALA A 122 4.48 -1.83 0.94
CA ALA A 122 3.15 -1.71 1.56
C ALA A 122 2.63 -3.04 2.13
N ASN A 123 3.24 -4.18 1.78
CA ASN A 123 2.95 -5.49 2.38
C ASN A 123 3.20 -5.53 3.91
N ILE A 124 3.95 -4.57 4.48
CA ILE A 124 4.14 -4.42 5.93
C ILE A 124 2.81 -4.30 6.71
N LEU A 125 1.73 -3.84 6.05
CA LEU A 125 0.41 -3.74 6.66
C LEU A 125 -0.20 -5.09 7.07
N GLY A 126 0.33 -6.18 6.53
CA GLY A 126 0.02 -7.53 7.01
C GLY A 126 0.33 -7.71 8.50
N ALA A 127 1.28 -6.95 9.07
CA ALA A 127 1.63 -6.98 10.49
C ALA A 127 0.46 -6.54 11.40
N VAL A 128 -0.47 -5.71 10.90
CA VAL A 128 -1.69 -5.30 11.60
C VAL A 128 -2.94 -6.02 11.09
N GLY A 129 -2.77 -7.12 10.35
CA GLY A 129 -3.88 -7.92 9.82
C GLY A 129 -4.66 -7.24 8.69
N ALA A 130 -4.05 -6.28 7.99
CA ALA A 130 -4.64 -5.61 6.82
C ALA A 130 -4.01 -6.13 5.52
N PHE A 131 -4.70 -5.90 4.40
CA PHE A 131 -4.13 -6.11 3.08
C PHE A 131 -3.41 -4.84 2.63
N GLY A 132 -2.14 -4.98 2.24
CA GLY A 132 -1.30 -3.89 1.76
C GLY A 132 -0.54 -4.30 0.50
N GLN A 133 -0.61 -3.50 -0.56
CA GLN A 133 0.05 -3.81 -1.83
C GLN A 133 0.73 -2.59 -2.45
N GLY A 134 1.98 -2.78 -2.86
CA GLY A 134 2.70 -1.83 -3.71
C GLY A 134 2.29 -1.99 -5.17
N MET A 135 1.97 -0.89 -5.84
CA MET A 135 1.49 -0.87 -7.23
C MET A 135 2.15 0.24 -8.06
N GLY A 136 2.03 0.15 -9.38
CA GLY A 136 2.51 1.17 -10.30
C GLY A 136 1.66 2.45 -10.27
N ASP A 137 2.21 3.57 -10.75
CA ASP A 137 1.52 4.87 -10.73
C ASP A 137 0.20 4.90 -11.50
N LYS A 138 0.07 4.15 -12.60
CA LYS A 138 -1.18 4.02 -13.36
C LYS A 138 -2.28 3.32 -12.58
N ASP A 139 -1.93 2.24 -11.87
CA ASP A 139 -2.86 1.48 -11.05
C ASP A 139 -3.33 2.32 -9.85
N ILE A 140 -2.40 3.02 -9.21
CA ILE A 140 -2.73 3.95 -8.12
C ILE A 140 -3.62 5.10 -8.63
N ALA A 141 -3.33 5.68 -9.79
CA ALA A 141 -4.19 6.69 -10.40
C ALA A 141 -5.61 6.16 -10.70
N HIS A 142 -5.72 4.94 -11.22
CA HIS A 142 -7.02 4.29 -11.44
C HIS A 142 -7.80 4.15 -10.12
N ALA A 143 -7.16 3.64 -9.07
CA ALA A 143 -7.80 3.45 -7.78
C ALA A 143 -8.16 4.79 -7.08
N TRP A 144 -7.35 5.83 -7.24
CA TRP A 144 -7.67 7.19 -6.78
C TRP A 144 -8.91 7.72 -7.47
N ALA A 145 -9.06 7.46 -8.77
CA ALA A 145 -10.18 7.93 -9.57
C ALA A 145 -11.49 7.16 -9.34
N HIS A 146 -11.42 5.90 -8.90
CA HIS A 146 -12.58 5.00 -8.90
C HIS A 146 -12.92 4.33 -7.56
N GLY A 147 -12.13 4.50 -6.49
CA GLY A 147 -12.44 3.85 -5.20
C GLY A 147 -11.96 2.42 -5.08
N LYS A 148 -11.65 1.77 -6.21
CA LYS A 148 -11.45 0.33 -6.31
C LYS A 148 -10.40 -0.02 -7.36
N ILE A 149 -9.90 -1.25 -7.29
CA ILE A 149 -9.01 -1.83 -8.28
C ILE A 149 -9.12 -3.35 -8.33
N TRP A 150 -8.76 -3.94 -9.47
CA TRP A 150 -8.81 -5.38 -9.66
C TRP A 150 -7.58 -6.08 -9.07
N PHE A 151 -7.82 -7.23 -8.43
CA PHE A 151 -6.79 -8.17 -8.03
C PHE A 151 -7.12 -9.56 -8.53
N LYS A 152 -6.09 -10.27 -8.99
CA LYS A 152 -6.15 -11.73 -9.06
C LYS A 152 -6.04 -12.27 -7.64
N VAL A 153 -7.07 -12.96 -7.15
CA VAL A 153 -7.09 -13.53 -5.81
C VAL A 153 -5.89 -14.47 -5.65
N PRO A 154 -4.92 -14.17 -4.75
CA PRO A 154 -3.70 -14.94 -4.67
C PRO A 154 -3.91 -16.24 -3.87
N PRO A 155 -3.15 -17.31 -4.17
CA PRO A 155 -3.00 -18.41 -3.22
C PRO A 155 -2.32 -17.90 -1.95
N THR A 156 -2.52 -18.58 -0.82
CA THR A 156 -1.87 -18.23 0.45
C THR A 156 -1.00 -19.39 0.92
N VAL A 157 0.24 -19.09 1.28
CA VAL A 157 1.12 -20.04 1.97
C VAL A 157 1.04 -19.78 3.48
N LYS A 158 0.74 -20.84 4.25
CA LYS A 158 0.72 -20.77 5.71
C LYS A 158 2.09 -21.17 6.24
N ILE A 159 2.77 -20.23 6.87
CA ILE A 159 4.05 -20.46 7.57
C ILE A 159 3.75 -20.58 9.06
N VAL A 160 4.12 -21.71 9.66
CA VAL A 160 3.94 -21.95 11.10
C VAL A 160 5.31 -21.90 11.76
N LEU A 161 5.53 -20.86 12.56
CA LEU A 161 6.71 -20.73 13.40
C LEU A 161 6.43 -21.43 14.74
N ASN A 162 7.27 -22.39 15.12
CA ASN A 162 7.14 -23.15 16.36
C ASN A 162 8.32 -22.89 17.28
N GLY A 163 8.06 -22.84 18.59
CA GLY A 163 9.06 -22.56 19.61
C GLY A 163 9.34 -21.07 19.77
N MET A 164 10.39 -20.76 20.53
CA MET A 164 10.88 -19.40 20.76
C MET A 164 12.33 -19.30 20.28
N PRO A 165 12.71 -18.21 19.60
CA PRO A 165 14.11 -17.99 19.25
C PRO A 165 14.93 -17.65 20.51
N SER A 166 16.26 -17.62 20.36
CA SER A 166 17.18 -17.16 21.42
C SER A 166 16.79 -15.77 21.94
N GLU A 167 17.07 -15.49 23.22
CA GLU A 167 16.86 -14.15 23.80
C GLU A 167 17.63 -13.04 23.07
N SER A 168 18.72 -13.39 22.39
CA SER A 168 19.51 -12.47 21.57
C SER A 168 18.92 -12.22 20.17
N ALA A 169 17.87 -12.94 19.78
CA ALA A 169 17.29 -12.85 18.45
C ALA A 169 16.14 -11.84 18.42
N SER A 170 15.99 -11.19 17.27
CA SER A 170 14.96 -10.22 16.97
C SER A 170 14.01 -10.72 15.87
N ALA A 171 12.91 -10.00 15.64
CA ALA A 171 12.02 -10.26 14.50
C ALA A 171 12.77 -10.20 13.15
N LYS A 172 13.86 -9.42 13.06
CA LYS A 172 14.70 -9.34 11.87
C LYS A 172 15.41 -10.67 11.61
N ASP A 173 15.92 -11.33 12.65
CA ASP A 173 16.63 -12.61 12.51
C ASP A 173 15.68 -13.71 12.05
N VAL A 174 14.45 -13.71 12.56
CA VAL A 174 13.40 -14.66 12.13
C VAL A 174 13.07 -14.49 10.64
N VAL A 175 12.83 -13.26 10.16
CA VAL A 175 12.50 -13.05 8.73
C VAL A 175 13.69 -13.33 7.81
N LEU A 176 14.92 -13.11 8.26
CA LEU A 176 16.13 -13.49 7.51
C LEU A 176 16.29 -15.01 7.43
N ALA A 177 16.05 -15.74 8.52
CA ALA A 177 16.05 -17.20 8.50
C ALA A 177 14.95 -17.74 7.58
N MET A 178 13.77 -17.12 7.56
CA MET A 178 12.71 -17.47 6.59
C MET A 178 13.17 -17.24 5.14
N LEU A 179 13.82 -16.10 4.86
CA LEU A 179 14.35 -15.79 3.54
C LEU A 179 15.44 -16.78 3.09
N GLU A 180 16.30 -17.24 4.00
CA GLU A 180 17.29 -18.29 3.70
C GLU A 180 16.63 -19.60 3.28
N ASN A 181 15.55 -20.00 3.98
CA ASN A 181 14.85 -21.26 3.70
C ASN A 181 13.97 -21.21 2.44
N LEU A 182 13.33 -20.07 2.17
CA LEU A 182 12.36 -19.91 1.08
C LEU A 182 13.00 -19.33 -0.19
N GLY A 183 14.13 -18.63 -0.05
CA GLY A 183 14.76 -17.87 -1.12
C GLY A 183 13.98 -16.61 -1.52
N ALA A 184 14.60 -15.79 -2.37
CA ALA A 184 14.01 -14.52 -2.82
C ALA A 184 12.73 -14.68 -3.68
N ASN A 185 12.58 -15.84 -4.34
CA ASN A 185 11.50 -16.11 -5.28
C ASN A 185 10.54 -17.23 -4.81
N GLY A 186 10.74 -17.81 -3.62
CA GLY A 186 9.98 -18.99 -3.21
C GLY A 186 8.50 -18.73 -2.90
N LEU A 187 8.11 -17.47 -2.71
CA LEU A 187 6.75 -17.03 -2.38
C LEU A 187 6.21 -15.94 -3.32
N LEU A 188 6.80 -15.82 -4.53
CA LEU A 188 6.31 -14.93 -5.59
C LEU A 188 5.22 -15.61 -6.45
#